data_AF-A0A4V1IXM4-F1
#
_entry.id   AF-A0A4V1IXM4-F1
#
_cell.length_a   1.000
_cell.length_b   1.000
_cell.length_c   1.000
_cell.angle_alpha   90.00
_cell.angle_beta   90.00
_cell.angle_gamma   90.00
#
_symmetry.space_group_name_H-M   'P 1'
#
loop_
_entity.id
_entity.type
_entity.pdbx_description
1 polymer ?
#
loop_
_entity_poly.entity_id
_entity_poly.type
_entity_poly.pdbx_seq_one_letter_code
_entity_poly.pdbx_strand_id
1 'polypeptide(L)' 'PSLLGNLWDVTDKDIDRFSMSVLDSCGLGQERLKPGHAPLSLLKAVSVSREACTLKYLIGASPVVYGIPCAFQCPSP' A
#
# COMPACT_ATOMS: atom_id res chain seq x y z
N PRO A 1 -9.08 -3.01 12.76
CA PRO A 1 -8.18 -1.85 13.00
C PRO A 1 -6.75 -2.25 12.64
N SER A 2 -6.05 -1.42 11.87
CA SER A 2 -4.68 -1.67 11.44
C SER A 2 -3.91 -0.35 11.32
N LEU A 3 -2.64 -0.37 11.68
CA LEU A 3 -1.70 0.74 11.57
C LEU A 3 -0.61 0.37 10.57
N LEU A 4 -0.40 1.19 9.55
CA LEU A 4 0.74 1.12 8.65
C LEU A 4 1.72 2.23 9.02
N GLY A 5 2.97 1.88 9.31
CA GLY A 5 4.01 2.83 9.69
C GLY A 5 5.39 2.36 9.24
N ASN A 6 6.40 3.22 9.39
CA ASN A 6 7.78 2.95 9.00
C ASN A 6 8.63 2.61 10.25
N LEU A 7 9.53 1.64 10.12
CA LEU A 7 10.44 1.24 11.21
C LEU A 7 11.58 2.24 11.43
N TRP A 8 11.96 2.98 10.38
CA TRP A 8 13.01 3.98 10.38
C TRP A 8 12.71 5.07 9.36
N ASP A 9 13.48 6.17 9.40
CA ASP A 9 13.31 7.31 8.51
C ASP A 9 13.55 6.93 7.04
N VAL A 10 12.66 7.42 6.16
CA VAL A 10 12.66 7.15 4.72
C VAL A 10 12.62 8.45 3.94
N THR A 11 13.00 8.41 2.66
CA THR A 11 12.97 9.59 1.79
C THR A 11 11.62 9.72 1.08
N ASP A 12 11.18 10.96 0.89
CA ASP A 12 9.85 11.31 0.37
C ASP A 12 9.53 10.62 -0.96
N LYS A 13 10.44 10.72 -1.95
CA LYS A 13 10.15 10.28 -3.32
C LYS A 13 9.78 8.80 -3.44
N ASP A 14 10.46 7.93 -2.68
CA ASP A 14 10.20 6.49 -2.74
C ASP A 14 9.01 6.09 -1.85
N ILE A 15 8.84 6.73 -0.69
CA ILE A 15 7.69 6.44 0.18
C ILE A 15 6.38 6.98 -0.40
N ASP A 16 6.40 8.06 -1.16
CA ASP A 16 5.24 8.55 -1.92
C ASP A 16 4.82 7.54 -2.97
N ARG A 17 5.78 6.96 -3.71
CA ARG A 17 5.49 5.92 -4.71
C ARG A 17 4.93 4.65 -4.06
N PHE A 18 5.47 4.25 -2.91
CA PHE A 18 4.91 3.17 -2.11
C PHE A 18 3.47 3.48 -1.69
N SER A 19 3.22 4.67 -1.15
CA SER A 19 1.92 5.08 -0.63
C SER A 19 0.86 5.12 -1.73
N MET A 20 1.18 5.68 -2.90
CA MET A 20 0.30 5.65 -4.06
C MET A 20 -0.04 4.21 -4.47
N SER A 21 0.98 3.34 -4.58
CA SER A 21 0.76 1.93 -4.92
C SER A 21 -0.13 1.20 -3.92
N VAL A 22 0.00 1.48 -2.61
CA VAL A 22 -0.87 0.90 -1.58
C VAL A 22 -2.30 1.38 -1.75
N LEU A 23 -2.50 2.69 -1.94
CA LEU A 23 -3.83 3.29 -2.12
C LEU A 23 -4.53 2.75 -3.36
N ASP A 24 -3.84 2.68 -4.50
CA ASP A 24 -4.38 2.12 -5.75
C ASP A 24 -4.76 0.65 -5.57
N SER A 25 -3.87 -0.15 -4.95
CA SER A 25 -4.12 -1.58 -4.68
C SER A 25 -5.29 -1.81 -3.73
N CYS A 26 -5.50 -0.90 -2.78
CA CYS A 26 -6.63 -0.92 -1.86
C CYS A 26 -7.93 -0.35 -2.47
N GLY A 27 -7.90 0.18 -3.69
CA GLY A 27 -9.05 0.82 -4.33
C GLY A 27 -9.41 2.19 -3.74
N LEU A 28 -8.47 2.85 -3.07
CA LEU A 28 -8.59 4.21 -2.52
C LEU A 28 -7.88 5.27 -3.37
N GLY A 29 -7.05 4.84 -4.32
CA GLY A 29 -6.30 5.73 -5.19
C GLY A 29 -7.14 6.36 -6.30
N GLN A 30 -6.53 7.29 -7.04
CA GLN A 30 -7.19 7.98 -8.15
C GLN A 30 -7.23 7.13 -9.43
N GLU A 31 -6.32 6.17 -9.57
CA GLU A 31 -6.40 5.22 -10.68
C GLU A 31 -7.52 4.22 -10.41
N ARG A 32 -8.46 4.14 -11.35
CA ARG A 32 -9.46 3.07 -11.33
C ARG A 32 -8.73 1.74 -11.45
N LEU A 33 -8.95 0.87 -10.46
CA LEU A 33 -8.59 -0.54 -10.54
C LEU A 33 -9.01 -1.08 -11.92
N LYS A 34 -8.11 -1.80 -12.59
CA LYS A 34 -8.41 -2.41 -13.88
C LYS A 34 -9.69 -3.23 -13.76
N PRO A 35 -10.62 -3.13 -14.73
CA PRO A 35 -11.88 -3.87 -14.68
C PRO A 35 -11.60 -5.36 -14.48
N GLY A 36 -12.16 -5.94 -13.41
CA GLY A 36 -11.95 -7.34 -13.02
C GLY A 36 -11.04 -7.58 -11.80
N HIS A 37 -10.37 -6.55 -11.25
CA HIS A 37 -9.57 -6.69 -10.04
C HIS A 37 -10.29 -6.11 -8.83
N ALA A 38 -10.61 -6.96 -7.85
CA ALA A 38 -11.12 -6.53 -6.57
C ALA A 38 -10.02 -5.81 -5.76
N PRO A 39 -10.38 -4.82 -4.91
CA PRO A 39 -9.42 -4.17 -4.03
C PRO A 39 -8.77 -5.21 -3.10
N LEU A 40 -7.45 -5.10 -2.95
CA LEU A 40 -6.66 -5.97 -2.09
C LEU A 40 -6.83 -5.57 -0.62
N SER A 41 -6.66 -6.54 0.28
CA SER A 41 -6.49 -6.24 1.71
C SER A 41 -5.22 -5.41 1.93
N LEU A 42 -5.20 -4.58 2.96
CA LEU A 42 -4.08 -3.70 3.31
C LEU A 42 -2.75 -4.49 3.40
N LEU A 43 -2.77 -5.67 4.00
CA LEU A 43 -1.59 -6.53 4.12
C LEU A 43 -1.04 -6.94 2.75
N LYS A 44 -1.93 -7.34 1.83
CA LYS A 44 -1.55 -7.77 0.49
C LYS A 44 -1.10 -6.57 -0.35
N ALA A 45 -1.81 -5.45 -0.25
CA ALA A 45 -1.43 -4.19 -0.90
C ALA A 45 -0.01 -3.77 -0.46
N VAL A 46 0.26 -3.68 0.84
CA VAL A 46 1.59 -3.36 1.37
C VAL A 46 2.65 -4.33 0.85
N SER A 47 2.38 -5.64 0.82
CA SER A 47 3.34 -6.62 0.32
C SER A 47 3.74 -6.41 -1.14
N VAL A 48 2.77 -6.06 -2.01
CA VAL A 48 3.01 -5.83 -3.44
C VAL A 48 3.66 -4.47 -3.67
N SER A 49 3.24 -3.44 -2.91
CA SER A 49 3.72 -2.07 -3.07
C SER A 49 5.19 -1.87 -2.67
N ARG A 50 5.80 -2.80 -1.92
CA ARG A 50 7.25 -2.76 -1.67
C ARG A 50 8.09 -2.78 -2.95
N GLU A 51 7.57 -3.39 -4.02
CA GLU A 51 8.24 -3.45 -5.33
C GLU A 51 8.19 -2.12 -6.09
N ALA A 52 7.33 -1.18 -5.69
CA ALA A 52 7.29 0.15 -6.28
C ALA A 52 8.51 0.99 -5.87
N CYS A 53 9.07 0.76 -4.69
CA CYS A 53 10.24 1.48 -4.19
C CYS A 53 11.47 1.21 -5.07
N THR A 54 12.23 2.27 -5.43
CA THR A 54 13.52 2.09 -6.09
C THR A 54 14.53 1.42 -5.14
N LEU A 55 14.57 1.85 -3.88
CA LEU A 55 15.39 1.21 -2.84
C LEU A 55 14.58 0.18 -2.06
N LYS A 56 14.46 -1.03 -2.61
CA LYS A 56 13.62 -2.12 -2.07
C LYS A 56 13.89 -2.49 -0.61
N TYR A 57 15.15 -2.46 -0.19
CA TYR A 57 15.52 -2.86 1.18
C TYR A 57 15.72 -1.69 2.13
N LEU A 58 16.11 -0.51 1.64
CA LEU A 58 16.26 0.65 2.50
C LEU A 58 14.89 1.30 2.78
N ILE A 59 14.05 1.43 1.76
CA ILE A 59 12.75 2.10 1.89
C ILE A 59 11.64 1.08 1.80
N GLY A 60 11.68 0.19 0.81
CA GLY A 60 10.66 -0.86 0.65
C GLY A 60 10.57 -1.85 1.81
N ALA A 61 11.60 -2.00 2.65
CA ALA A 61 11.55 -2.85 3.85
C ALA A 61 11.01 -2.13 5.10
N SER A 62 11.05 -0.79 5.14
CA SER A 62 10.66 0.01 6.30
C SER A 62 9.17 -0.08 6.67
N PRO A 63 8.21 -0.09 5.71
CA PRO A 63 6.79 -0.16 6.03
C PRO A 63 6.42 -1.47 6.75
N VAL A 64 5.67 -1.37 7.84
CA VAL A 64 5.16 -2.49 8.63
C VAL A 64 3.70 -2.25 9.00
N VAL A 65 2.92 -3.33 9.03
CA VAL A 65 1.51 -3.30 9.44
C VAL A 65 1.37 -3.93 10.81
N TYR A 66 0.80 -3.19 11.76
CA TYR A 66 0.41 -3.69 13.08
C TYR A 66 -1.12 -3.77 13.16
N GLY A 67 -1.66 -4.95 13.49
CA GLY A 67 -3.09 -5.16 13.67
C GLY A 67 -3.64 -6.35 12.88
N ILE A 68 -4.95 -6.32 12.62
CA ILE A 68 -5.67 -7.38 11.89
C ILE A 68 -5.75 -7.08 10.39
N PRO A 69 -5.92 -8.10 9.53
CA PRO A 69 -6.22 -7.88 8.11
C PRO A 69 -7.43 -6.95 7.92
N CYS A 70 -7.23 -5.87 7.18
CA CYS A 70 -8.26 -4.88 6.88
C CYS A 70 -8.39 -4.75 5.35
N ALA A 71 -9.61 -4.64 4.85
CA ALA A 71 -9.90 -4.37 3.45
C ALA A 71 -10.85 -3.17 3.35
N PHE A 72 -10.70 -2.39 2.30
CA PHE A 72 -11.58 -1.25 2.06
C PHE A 72 -12.72 -1.68 1.16
N GLN A 73 -13.94 -1.38 1.55
CA GLN A 73 -15.08 -1.50 0.66
C GLN A 73 -15.01 -0.33 -0.31
N CYS A 74 -14.74 -0.65 -1.58
CA CYS A 74 -15.05 0.28 -2.65
C CYS A 74 -16.59 0.36 -2.71
N PRO A 75 -17.21 1.54 -2.57
CA PRO A 75 -18.65 1.66 -2.71
C PRO A 75 -19.03 1.15 -4.10
N SER A 76 -19.96 0.19 -4.14
CA SER A 76 -20.59 -0.20 -5.40
C SER A 76 -21.20 1.05 -6.05
N PRO A 77 -21.08 1.23 -7.37
CA PRO A 77 -21.75 2.32 -8.06
C PRO A 77 -23.26 2.29 -7.87
#